data_AF-A0A9E6Z5M3-F1
#
_entry.id   AF-A0A9E6Z5M3-F1
#
_cell.length_a   1.000
_cell.length_b   1.000
_cell.length_c   1.000
_cell.angle_alpha   90.00
_cell.angle_beta   90.00
_cell.angle_gamma   90.00
#
_symmetry.space_group_name_H-M   'P 1'
#
loop_
_entity.id
_entity.type
_entity.pdbx_description
1 polymer ?
#
loop_
_entity_poly.entity_id
_entity_poly.type
_entity_poly.pdbx_seq_one_letter_code
_entity_poly.pdbx_strand_id
1 'polypeptide(L)'
;MNTYAKRLIRYFEGHSYRPYRCPAGYWTIGYGHKIKPHETFSVLTDREIEALLNQDLNERQHHLAALIQVPLTQHEEGALLSFIFNVGAGAFQRSALRMKNQPKRTWGGGS
;
A
#
# COMPACT_ATOMS: atom_id res chain seq x y z
N MET A 1 -5.61 -15.05 -8.19
CA MET A 1 -5.21 -14.07 -7.16
C MET A 1 -4.00 -14.60 -6.40
N ASN A 2 -2.88 -13.89 -6.38
CA ASN A 2 -1.65 -14.33 -5.71
C ASN A 2 -1.74 -14.14 -4.18
N THR A 3 -1.91 -15.24 -3.44
CA THR A 3 -2.11 -15.25 -1.98
C THR A 3 -0.83 -14.90 -1.21
N TYR A 4 0.35 -15.15 -1.79
CA TYR A 4 1.64 -14.80 -1.18
C TYR A 4 1.84 -13.29 -1.12
N ALA A 5 1.60 -12.58 -2.23
CA ALA A 5 1.70 -11.12 -2.26
C ALA A 5 0.77 -10.46 -1.24
N LYS A 6 -0.49 -10.93 -1.16
CA LYS A 6 -1.47 -10.45 -0.17
C LYS A 6 -0.97 -10.65 1.27
N ARG A 7 -0.34 -11.79 1.58
CA ARG A 7 0.20 -12.08 2.91
C ARG A 7 1.37 -11.17 3.26
N LEU A 8 2.28 -10.94 2.32
CA LEU A 8 3.43 -10.05 2.52
C LEU A 8 2.98 -8.60 2.75
N ILE A 9 2.04 -8.11 1.95
CA ILE A 9 1.49 -6.76 2.11
C ILE A 9 0.83 -6.62 3.47
N ARG A 10 -0.05 -7.55 3.86
CA ARG A 10 -0.70 -7.50 5.19
C ARG A 10 0.29 -7.54 6.36
N TYR A 11 1.41 -8.23 6.18
CA TYR A 11 2.42 -8.40 7.23
C TYR A 11 3.31 -7.15 7.38
N PHE A 12 3.69 -6.53 6.27
CA PHE A 12 4.64 -5.41 6.25
C PHE A 12 3.96 -4.02 6.17
N GLU A 13 2.80 -3.93 5.53
CA GLU A 13 2.04 -2.69 5.34
C GLU A 13 0.86 -2.66 6.32
N GLY A 14 0.86 -1.68 7.23
CA GLY A 14 -0.36 -1.37 7.99
C GLY A 14 -1.44 -0.76 7.07
N HIS A 15 -2.71 -0.90 7.43
CA HIS A 15 -3.82 -0.32 6.66
C HIS A 15 -4.50 0.85 7.35
N SER A 16 -5.20 1.68 6.56
CA SER A 16 -6.09 2.74 7.06
C SER A 16 -7.51 2.55 6.56
N TYR A 17 -8.47 2.58 7.49
CA TYR A 17 -9.91 2.56 7.19
C TYR A 17 -10.45 3.87 6.63
N ARG A 18 -9.69 4.97 6.80
CA ARG A 18 -10.08 6.31 6.35
C ARG A 18 -9.07 6.85 5.33
N PRO A 19 -9.52 7.66 4.35
CA PRO A 19 -8.61 8.45 3.53
C PRO A 19 -7.69 9.29 4.40
N TYR A 20 -6.42 9.30 4.05
CA TYR A 20 -5.42 10.16 4.67
C TYR A 20 -4.52 10.77 3.60
N ARG A 21 -3.85 11.87 3.95
CA ARG A 21 -2.83 12.46 3.11
C ARG A 21 -1.50 11.81 3.42
N CYS A 22 -0.92 11.14 2.44
CA CYS A 22 0.44 10.64 2.57
C CYS A 22 1.44 11.82 2.56
N PRO A 23 2.67 11.65 3.06
CA PRO A 23 3.66 12.74 3.08
C PRO A 23 4.06 13.24 1.69
N ALA A 24 3.88 12.43 0.65
CA ALA A 24 4.05 12.84 -0.75
C ALA A 24 2.89 13.71 -1.28
N GLY A 25 1.88 14.00 -0.46
CA GLY A 25 0.75 14.86 -0.84
C GLY A 25 -0.29 14.17 -1.72
N TYR A 26 -0.43 12.86 -1.63
CA TYR A 26 -1.52 12.13 -2.30
C TYR A 26 -2.57 11.67 -1.27
N TRP A 27 -3.81 11.59 -1.72
CA TRP A 27 -4.87 10.94 -0.96
C TRP A 27 -4.70 9.42 -1.05
N THR A 28 -4.73 8.76 0.10
CA THR A 28 -4.40 7.34 0.24
C THR A 28 -5.36 6.64 1.21
N ILE A 29 -5.67 5.36 0.97
CA ILE A 29 -6.54 4.54 1.84
C ILE A 29 -6.14 3.06 1.80
N GLY A 30 -6.66 2.23 2.73
CA GLY A 30 -6.41 0.80 2.75
C GLY A 30 -4.93 0.50 2.99
N TYR A 31 -4.40 -0.49 2.26
CA TYR A 31 -2.98 -0.88 2.27
C TYR A 31 -2.12 0.01 1.36
N GLY A 32 -2.34 1.34 1.35
CA GLY A 32 -1.54 2.26 0.53
C GLY A 32 -2.10 2.53 -0.87
N HIS A 33 -3.39 2.27 -1.10
CA HIS A 33 -4.08 2.60 -2.35
C HIS A 33 -4.10 4.12 -2.57
N LYS A 34 -3.54 4.60 -3.69
CA LYS A 34 -3.59 6.01 -4.09
C LYS A 34 -4.95 6.31 -4.72
N ILE A 35 -5.76 7.12 -4.04
CA ILE A 35 -7.09 7.52 -4.49
C ILE A 35 -6.96 8.34 -5.78
N LYS A 36 -7.57 7.85 -6.86
CA LYS A 36 -7.65 8.50 -8.17
C LYS A 36 -8.75 9.58 -8.14
N PRO A 37 -8.71 10.60 -9.01
CA PRO A 37 -9.66 11.72 -8.96
C PRO A 37 -11.15 11.34 -9.08
N HIS A 38 -11.46 10.20 -9.70
CA HIS A 38 -12.84 9.70 -9.87
C HIS A 38 -13.30 8.79 -8.72
N GLU A 39 -12.42 8.47 -7.77
CA GLU A 39 -12.73 7.61 -6.65
C GLU A 39 -13.08 8.45 -5.42
N THR A 40 -14.13 8.06 -4.71
CA THR A 40 -14.54 8.69 -3.46
C THR A 40 -14.68 7.62 -2.40
N PHE A 41 -14.00 7.81 -1.27
CA PHE A 41 -14.00 6.87 -0.16
C PHE A 41 -14.31 7.60 1.14
N SER A 42 -15.00 6.92 2.07
CA SER A 42 -15.32 7.42 3.40
C SER A 42 -14.66 6.58 4.49
N VAL A 43 -15.39 5.73 5.19
CA VAL A 43 -14.82 4.73 6.11
C VAL A 43 -15.05 3.37 5.47
N LEU A 44 -13.98 2.62 5.28
CA LEU A 44 -14.08 1.25 4.79
C LEU A 44 -14.24 0.27 5.94
N THR A 45 -14.90 -0.84 5.67
CA THR A 45 -14.91 -2.05 6.48
C THR A 45 -13.72 -2.94 6.15
N ASP A 46 -13.42 -3.95 6.98
CA ASP A 46 -12.37 -4.93 6.67
C ASP A 46 -12.59 -5.62 5.31
N ARG A 47 -13.85 -5.94 4.99
CA ARG A 47 -14.22 -6.56 3.71
C ARG A 47 -13.92 -5.64 2.53
N GLU A 48 -14.22 -4.35 2.65
CA GLU A 48 -13.95 -3.38 1.58
C GLU A 48 -12.46 -3.09 1.43
N ILE A 49 -11.69 -3.02 2.53
CA ILE A 49 -10.24 -2.92 2.46
C ILE A 49 -9.64 -4.15 1.76
N GLU A 50 -10.12 -5.34 2.10
CA GLU A 50 -9.67 -6.56 1.44
C GLU A 50 -10.04 -6.59 -0.04
N ALA A 51 -11.25 -6.17 -0.39
CA ALA A 51 -11.69 -6.05 -1.78
C ALA A 51 -10.82 -5.06 -2.57
N LEU A 52 -10.50 -3.91 -1.97
CA LEU A 52 -9.62 -2.90 -2.57
C LEU A 52 -8.21 -3.44 -2.80
N LEU A 53 -7.63 -4.14 -1.82
CA LEU A 53 -6.32 -4.80 -1.97
C LEU A 53 -6.34 -5.85 -3.09
N ASN A 54 -7.41 -6.62 -3.18
CA ASN A 54 -7.58 -7.62 -4.23
C ASN A 54 -7.64 -6.97 -5.62
N GLN A 55 -8.38 -5.85 -5.76
CA GLN A 55 -8.44 -5.07 -7.00
C GLN A 55 -7.05 -4.54 -7.37
N ASP A 56 -6.36 -3.93 -6.41
CA ASP A 56 -5.02 -3.39 -6.57
C ASP A 56 -4.00 -4.45 -7.05
N LEU A 57 -4.07 -5.66 -6.48
CA LEU A 57 -3.23 -6.77 -6.89
C LEU A 57 -3.59 -7.28 -8.28
N ASN A 58 -4.87 -7.33 -8.63
CA ASN A 58 -5.32 -7.78 -9.94
C ASN A 58 -4.89 -6.81 -11.05
N GLU A 59 -5.03 -5.50 -10.84
CA GLU A 59 -4.54 -4.47 -11.76
C GLU A 59 -3.02 -4.64 -12.00
N ARG A 60 -2.25 -4.81 -10.92
CA ARG A 60 -0.78 -5.02 -11.01
C ARG A 60 -0.42 -6.34 -11.69
N GLN A 61 -1.18 -7.40 -11.45
CA GLN A 61 -0.96 -8.70 -12.09
C GLN A 61 -1.18 -8.63 -13.60
N HIS A 62 -2.22 -7.92 -14.05
CA HIS A 62 -2.45 -7.69 -15.47
C HIS A 62 -1.29 -6.88 -16.10
N HIS A 63 -0.81 -5.83 -15.42
CA HIS A 63 0.34 -5.07 -15.89
C HIS A 63 1.63 -5.92 -15.94
N LEU A 64 1.85 -6.77 -14.93
CA LEU A 64 3.01 -7.66 -14.89
C LEU A 64 2.98 -8.66 -16.05
N ALA A 65 1.84 -9.30 -16.30
CA ALA A 65 1.65 -10.24 -17.40
C ALA A 65 1.85 -9.59 -18.78
N ALA A 66 1.53 -8.30 -18.92
CA ALA A 66 1.80 -7.56 -20.16
C ALA A 66 3.29 -7.25 -20.37
N LEU A 67 4.07 -7.13 -19.29
CA LEU A 67 5.49 -6.74 -19.33
C LEU A 67 6.45 -7.95 -19.33
N ILE A 68 6.07 -9.05 -18.68
CA ILE A 68 6.90 -10.24 -18.55
C ILE A 68 6.35 -11.34 -19.46
N GLN A 69 7.07 -11.62 -20.54
CA GLN A 69 6.72 -12.65 -21.51
C GLN A 69 7.38 -14.02 -21.23
N VAL A 70 8.15 -14.12 -20.14
CA VAL A 70 8.75 -15.39 -19.69
C VAL A 70 7.85 -16.07 -18.66
N PRO A 71 7.76 -17.40 -18.66
CA PRO A 71 6.97 -18.13 -17.67
C PRO A 71 7.56 -17.93 -16.28
N LEU A 72 6.72 -17.52 -15.32
CA LEU A 72 7.08 -17.35 -13.92
C LEU A 72 6.39 -18.43 -13.07
N THR A 73 7.08 -18.90 -12.04
CA THR A 73 6.43 -19.69 -10.99
C THR A 73 5.53 -18.81 -10.12
N GLN A 74 4.56 -19.41 -9.43
CA GLN A 74 3.65 -18.69 -8.52
C GLN A 74 4.39 -17.89 -7.43
N HIS A 75 5.54 -18.40 -6.98
CA HIS A 75 6.38 -17.76 -5.97
C HIS A 75 7.11 -16.53 -6.51
N GLU A 76 7.67 -16.64 -7.72
CA GLU A 76 8.36 -15.51 -8.39
C GLU A 76 7.36 -14.40 -8.74
N GLU A 77 6.20 -14.76 -9.26
CA GLU A 77 5.11 -13.81 -9.50
C GLU A 77 4.68 -13.12 -8.21
N GLY A 78 4.54 -13.88 -7.11
CA GLY A 78 4.16 -13.34 -5.81
C GLY A 78 5.21 -12.40 -5.23
N ALA A 79 6.50 -12.73 -5.38
CA ALA A 79 7.62 -11.90 -4.97
C ALA A 79 7.69 -10.61 -5.78
N LEU A 80 7.51 -10.68 -7.11
CA LEU A 80 7.49 -9.51 -7.99
C LEU A 80 6.29 -8.61 -7.71
N LEU A 81 5.09 -9.17 -7.51
CA LEU A 81 3.92 -8.41 -7.12
C LEU A 81 4.11 -7.71 -5.77
N SER A 82 4.65 -8.42 -4.78
CA SER A 82 4.99 -7.81 -3.49
C SER A 82 6.07 -6.75 -3.61
N PHE A 83 7.07 -6.94 -4.48
CA PHE A 83 8.13 -5.96 -4.73
C PHE A 83 7.60 -4.71 -5.43
N ILE A 84 6.79 -4.85 -6.48
CA ILE A 84 6.15 -3.72 -7.18
C ILE A 84 5.23 -2.96 -6.22
N PHE A 85 4.47 -3.69 -5.39
CA PHE A 85 3.66 -3.11 -4.34
C PHE A 85 4.54 -2.37 -3.31
N ASN A 86 5.61 -2.99 -2.82
CA ASN A 86 6.59 -2.40 -1.90
C ASN A 86 7.44 -1.29 -2.51
N VAL A 87 7.61 -1.18 -3.82
CA VAL A 87 8.32 -0.05 -4.45
C VAL A 87 7.36 1.12 -4.61
N GLY A 88 6.11 0.85 -5.01
CA GLY A 88 5.02 1.83 -5.01
C GLY A 88 4.70 2.35 -3.60
N ALA A 89 4.68 1.46 -2.60
CA ALA A 89 4.53 1.77 -1.18
C ALA A 89 5.87 2.17 -0.53
N GLY A 90 7.02 1.85 -1.11
CA GLY A 90 8.34 2.17 -0.57
C GLY A 90 8.70 3.63 -0.75
N ALA A 91 8.24 4.24 -1.85
CA ALA A 91 8.18 5.69 -1.96
C ALA A 91 7.38 6.32 -0.81
N PHE A 92 6.32 5.63 -0.36
CA PHE A 92 5.51 6.02 0.79
C PHE A 92 6.21 5.72 2.14
N GLN A 93 6.78 4.54 2.36
CA GLN A 93 7.51 4.15 3.57
C GLN A 93 8.71 5.08 3.85
N ARG A 94 9.51 5.44 2.83
CA ARG A 94 10.60 6.44 2.98
C ARG A 94 10.11 7.78 3.51
N SER A 95 8.83 8.10 3.31
CA SER A 95 8.20 9.35 3.72
C SER A 95 7.39 9.23 5.03
N ALA A 96 6.78 8.06 5.32
CA ALA A 96 5.88 7.82 6.44
C ALA A 96 6.55 7.13 7.66
N LEU A 97 7.45 6.17 7.44
CA LEU A 97 8.17 5.49 8.53
C LEU A 97 9.25 6.39 9.16
N ARG A 98 9.83 7.34 8.41
CA ARG A 98 10.85 8.26 8.95
C ARG A 98 10.30 9.24 10.00
N MET A 99 9.00 9.58 9.94
CA MET A 99 8.38 10.46 10.94
C MET A 99 7.89 9.74 12.19
N LYS A 100 7.50 8.46 12.08
CA LYS A 100 6.95 7.70 13.24
C LYS A 100 8.04 7.22 14.22
N ASN A 101 9.32 7.30 13.84
CA ASN A 101 10.47 6.96 14.68
C ASN A 101 11.30 8.17 15.15
N GLN A 102 10.78 9.40 15.01
CA GLN A 102 11.42 10.53 15.69
C GLN A 102 10.85 10.67 17.10
N PRO A 103 11.71 10.76 18.15
CA PRO A 103 11.23 11.05 19.48
C PRO A 103 10.41 12.33 19.45
N LYS A 104 9.20 12.29 20.04
CA LYS A 104 8.35 13.47 20.21
C LYS A 104 9.22 14.57 20.83
N ARG A 105 9.47 15.67 20.12
CA ARG A 105 9.96 16.90 20.76
C ARG A 105 8.86 17.34 21.72
N THR A 106 9.08 17.12 23.00
CA THR A 106 8.31 17.72 24.07
C THR A 106 8.49 19.24 23.96
N TRP A 107 7.39 19.97 23.81
CA TRP A 107 7.41 21.41 24.04
C TRP A 107 7.33 21.61 25.56
N GLY A 108 8.48 21.89 26.16
CA GLY A 108 8.56 22.52 27.47
C GLY A 108 8.44 24.04 27.31
N GLY A 109 7.59 24.63 28.14
CA GLY A 109 7.33 26.06 28.26
C GLY A 109 6.01 26.19 29.02
N GLY A 110 5.99 26.28 30.35
CA GLY A 110 6.74 27.26 31.12
C GLY A 110 5.81 28.46 31.30
N SER A 111 4.95 28.37 32.32
CA SER A 111 4.18 29.47 32.89
C SER A 111 4.34 29.39 34.40
#